data_AF-A0A7S2TS80-F1
#
_entry.id   AF-A0A7S2TS80-F1
#
_cell.length_a   1.000
_cell.length_b   1.000
_cell.length_c   1.000
_cell.angle_alpha   90.00
_cell.angle_beta   90.00
_cell.angle_gamma   90.00
#
_symmetry.space_group_name_H-M   'P 1'
#
loop_
_entity.id
_entity.type
_entity.pdbx_description
1 polymer ?
#
loop_
_entity_poly.entity_id
_entity_poly.type
_entity_poly.pdbx_seq_one_letter_code
_entity_poly.pdbx_strand_id
1 'polypeptide(L)'
;VRGVQCEALDANGDEQMTDALVTHNVYAFMGAGNDTTSTALGHVAVMLARHPHVQERVRKEIGEVKILSYDALMNDLPYTCAVCKETMRLFPPLWSTVARRTTQ
;
A
#
# COMPACT_ATOMS: atom_id res chain seq x y z
N VAL A 1 0.97 34.67 -16.41
CA VAL A 1 1.55 34.47 -17.76
C VAL A 1 1.37 33.00 -18.09
N ARG A 2 0.39 32.67 -18.94
CA ARG A 2 0.02 31.30 -19.30
C ARG A 2 1.16 30.70 -20.13
N GLY A 3 1.92 29.77 -19.54
CA GLY A 3 2.87 28.95 -20.28
C GLY A 3 2.08 27.89 -21.03
N VAL A 4 1.98 28.05 -22.34
CA VAL A 4 1.48 27.02 -23.26
C VAL A 4 2.48 25.87 -23.19
N GLN A 5 2.13 24.80 -22.48
CA GLN A 5 2.80 23.52 -22.65
C GLN A 5 2.29 22.95 -23.97
N CYS A 6 3.20 22.76 -24.92
CA CYS A 6 2.88 22.08 -26.18
C CYS A 6 2.47 20.64 -25.84
N GLU A 7 1.18 20.35 -25.93
CA GLU A 7 0.63 18.99 -25.89
C GLU A 7 1.13 18.27 -27.13
N ALA A 8 2.18 17.46 -26.97
CA ALA A 8 2.51 16.48 -27.98
C ALA A 8 1.40 15.42 -27.93
N LEU A 9 0.61 15.31 -28.99
CA LEU A 9 -0.41 14.27 -29.13
C LEU A 9 0.21 13.06 -29.83
N ASP A 10 -0.13 11.85 -29.40
CA ASP A 10 0.32 10.62 -30.04
C ASP A 10 -0.38 10.44 -31.41
N ALA A 11 -0.05 9.36 -32.13
CA ALA A 11 -0.64 9.10 -33.45
C ALA A 11 -2.18 8.92 -33.43
N ASN A 12 -2.78 8.75 -32.25
CA ASN A 12 -4.21 8.60 -32.03
C ASN A 12 -4.89 9.89 -31.54
N GLY A 13 -4.12 10.94 -31.25
CA GLY A 13 -4.63 12.20 -30.71
C GLY A 13 -4.69 12.24 -29.19
N ASP A 14 -4.05 11.31 -28.49
CA ASP A 14 -3.99 11.25 -27.02
C ASP A 14 -2.79 12.03 -26.48
N GLU A 15 -2.90 12.62 -25.28
CA GLU A 15 -1.76 13.30 -24.62
C GLU A 15 -0.55 12.36 -24.51
N GLN A 16 0.59 12.74 -25.12
CA GLN A 16 1.83 12.00 -24.97
C GLN A 16 2.34 12.10 -23.54
N MET A 17 2.75 10.95 -22.99
CA MET A 17 3.36 10.87 -21.68
C MET A 17 4.78 11.47 -21.73
N THR A 18 4.88 12.77 -21.42
CA THR A 18 6.18 13.48 -21.38
C THR A 18 7.13 12.89 -20.34
N ASP A 19 8.44 12.98 -20.54
CA ASP A 19 9.47 12.53 -19.58
C ASP A 19 9.25 13.12 -18.18
N ALA A 20 8.80 14.36 -18.09
CA ALA A 20 8.45 15.02 -16.84
C ALA A 20 7.26 14.33 -16.14
N LEU A 21 6.21 13.97 -16.90
CA LEU A 21 5.05 13.24 -16.40
C LEU A 21 5.42 11.81 -15.96
N VAL A 22 6.26 11.12 -16.73
CA VAL A 22 6.81 9.79 -16.34
C VAL A 22 7.54 9.90 -15.01
N THR A 23 8.44 10.88 -14.91
CA THR A 23 9.25 11.10 -13.70
C THR A 23 8.36 11.39 -12.49
N HIS A 24 7.36 12.28 -12.63
CA HIS A 24 6.42 12.58 -11.55
C HIS A 24 5.59 11.37 -11.12
N ASN A 25 5.11 10.56 -12.06
CA ASN A 25 4.37 9.35 -11.75
C ASN A 25 5.23 8.34 -10.99
N VAL A 26 6.49 8.14 -11.40
CA VAL A 26 7.43 7.26 -10.67
C VAL A 26 7.59 7.72 -9.22
N TYR A 27 7.81 9.01 -8.97
CA TYR A 27 7.91 9.54 -7.61
C TYR A 27 6.61 9.35 -6.81
N ALA A 28 5.45 9.55 -7.45
CA ALA A 28 4.16 9.34 -6.81
C ALA A 28 3.98 7.87 -6.37
N PHE A 29 4.29 6.90 -7.24
CA PHE A 29 4.20 5.48 -6.90
C PHE A 29 5.17 5.07 -5.80
N MET A 30 6.42 5.54 -5.87
CA MET A 30 7.41 5.24 -4.84
C MET A 30 7.01 5.80 -3.48
N GLY A 31 6.58 7.06 -3.42
CA GLY A 31 6.13 7.70 -2.18
C GLY A 31 4.88 7.01 -1.61
N ALA A 32 3.88 6.78 -2.45
CA ALA A 32 2.63 6.14 -2.03
C ALA A 32 2.86 4.72 -1.49
N GLY A 33 3.71 3.91 -2.13
CA GLY A 33 3.99 2.54 -1.70
C GLY A 33 4.89 2.45 -0.46
N ASN A 34 5.90 3.31 -0.35
CA ASN A 34 6.91 3.23 0.70
C ASN A 34 6.36 3.63 2.09
N ASP A 35 5.83 4.84 2.20
CA ASP A 35 5.49 5.42 3.51
C ASP A 35 4.26 4.72 4.12
N THR A 36 3.30 4.32 3.29
CA THR A 36 2.10 3.63 3.74
C THR A 36 2.40 2.21 4.21
N THR A 37 3.20 1.45 3.46
CA THR A 37 3.56 0.07 3.80
C THR A 37 4.47 0.01 5.02
N SER A 38 5.48 0.87 5.10
CA SER A 38 6.38 0.93 6.25
C SER A 38 5.65 1.31 7.54
N THR A 39 4.72 2.27 7.48
CA THR A 39 3.87 2.66 8.61
C THR A 39 2.96 1.52 9.04
N ALA A 40 2.31 0.83 8.09
CA ALA A 40 1.46 -0.33 8.39
C ALA A 40 2.25 -1.43 9.13
N LEU A 41 3.42 -1.81 8.61
CA LEU A 41 4.28 -2.83 9.21
C LEU A 41 4.81 -2.40 10.58
N GLY A 42 5.15 -1.13 10.75
CA GLY A 42 5.56 -0.57 12.03
C GLY A 42 4.47 -0.73 13.10
N HIS A 43 3.23 -0.40 12.77
CA HIS A 43 2.10 -0.61 13.69
C HIS A 43 1.85 -2.10 13.98
N VAL A 44 1.95 -2.98 12.98
CA VAL A 44 1.79 -4.43 13.17
C VAL A 44 2.84 -4.95 14.15
N ALA A 45 4.11 -4.55 13.99
CA ALA A 45 5.18 -4.94 14.89
C ALA A 45 4.92 -4.49 16.35
N VAL A 46 4.49 -3.23 16.53
CA VAL A 46 4.13 -2.70 17.87
C VAL A 46 2.95 -3.46 18.47
N MET A 47 1.92 -3.77 17.68
CA MET A 47 0.74 -4.49 18.15
C MET A 47 1.07 -5.92 18.56
N LEU A 48 1.92 -6.61 17.80
CA LEU A 48 2.41 -7.95 18.17
C LEU A 48 3.27 -7.91 19.44
N ALA A 49 4.16 -6.93 19.58
CA ALA A 49 4.98 -6.76 20.79
C ALA A 49 4.13 -6.50 22.04
N ARG A 50 3.01 -5.76 21.91
CA ARG A 50 2.06 -5.49 23.00
C ARG A 50 1.15 -6.66 23.34
N HIS A 51 0.97 -7.62 22.43
CA HIS A 51 0.09 -8.77 22.62
C HIS A 51 0.85 -10.09 22.39
N PRO A 52 1.68 -10.53 23.35
CA PRO A 52 2.51 -11.73 23.19
C PRO A 52 1.72 -13.01 22.84
N HIS A 53 0.48 -13.13 23.33
CA HIS A 53 -0.40 -14.26 23.02
C HIS A 53 -0.82 -14.29 21.54
N VAL A 54 -1.08 -13.13 20.94
CA VAL A 54 -1.37 -13.00 19.50
C VAL A 54 -0.12 -13.32 18.70
N GLN A 55 1.03 -12.79 19.12
CA GLN A 55 2.32 -13.05 18.47
C GLN A 55 2.65 -14.54 18.45
N GLU A 56 2.43 -15.25 19.55
CA GLU A 56 2.66 -16.69 19.62
C GLU A 56 1.74 -17.47 18.68
N ARG A 57 0.46 -17.08 18.61
CA ARG A 57 -0.49 -17.71 17.69
C ARG A 57 -0.11 -17.47 16.22
N VAL A 58 0.33 -16.26 15.87
CA VAL A 58 0.85 -15.95 14.53
C VAL A 58 2.10 -16.77 14.22
N ARG A 59 3.05 -16.92 15.15
CA ARG A 59 4.24 -17.76 14.95
C ARG A 59 3.89 -19.21 14.69
N LYS A 60 2.91 -19.76 15.42
CA LYS A 60 2.43 -21.13 15.22
C LYS A 60 1.83 -21.32 13.83
N GLU A 61 0.93 -20.42 13.43
CA GLU A 61 0.30 -20.46 12.10
C GLU A 61 1.35 -20.40 10.98
N ILE A 62 2.31 -19.48 11.07
CA ILE A 62 3.41 -19.36 10.10
C ILE A 62 4.31 -20.61 10.11
N GLY A 63 4.55 -21.21 11.28
CA GLY A 63 5.38 -22.41 11.42
C GLY A 63 4.79 -23.67 10.77
N GLU A 64 3.49 -23.69 10.52
CA GLU A 64 2.81 -24.80 9.81
C GLU A 64 2.97 -24.70 8.29
N VAL A 65 3.33 -23.53 7.75
CA VAL A 65 3.50 -23.29 6.32
C VAL A 65 4.90 -23.71 5.86
N LYS A 66 4.96 -24.72 4.98
CA LYS A 66 6.24 -25.25 4.46
C LYS A 66 6.87 -24.38 3.38
N ILE A 67 6.06 -23.75 2.54
CA ILE A 67 6.51 -22.91 1.42
C ILE A 67 5.68 -21.63 1.46
N LEU A 68 6.34 -20.49 1.63
CA LEU A 68 5.69 -19.19 1.52
C LEU A 68 5.42 -18.88 0.06
N SER A 69 4.15 -18.87 -0.31
CA SER A 69 3.64 -18.43 -1.61
C SER A 69 2.47 -17.48 -1.42
N TYR A 70 2.06 -16.80 -2.49
CA TYR A 70 0.85 -15.97 -2.44
C TYR A 70 -0.40 -16.79 -2.10
N ASP A 71 -0.49 -18.01 -2.64
CA ASP A 71 -1.60 -18.92 -2.35
C ASP A 71 -1.59 -19.37 -0.89
N ALA A 72 -0.41 -19.66 -0.33
CA ALA A 72 -0.27 -20.00 1.08
C ALA A 72 -0.66 -18.82 1.99
N LEU A 73 -0.34 -17.59 1.60
CA LEU A 73 -0.76 -16.40 2.36
C LEU A 73 -2.30 -16.29 2.43
N MET A 74 -3.01 -16.61 1.34
CA MET A 74 -4.46 -16.51 1.27
C MET A 74 -5.18 -17.67 1.97
N ASN A 75 -4.66 -18.88 1.83
CA ASN A 75 -5.33 -20.10 2.27
C ASN A 75 -4.85 -20.59 3.65
N ASP A 76 -3.55 -20.44 3.94
CA ASP A 76 -2.91 -21.06 5.09
C ASP A 76 -2.60 -20.06 6.22
N LEU A 77 -2.68 -18.75 5.96
CA LEU A 77 -2.40 -17.68 6.94
C LEU A 77 -3.60 -16.75 7.25
N PRO A 78 -4.82 -17.29 7.51
CA PRO A 78 -6.00 -16.45 7.74
C PRO A 78 -5.89 -15.60 9.01
N TYR A 79 -5.26 -16.10 10.08
CA TYR A 79 -5.13 -15.35 11.34
C TYR A 79 -4.11 -14.22 11.21
N THR A 80 -2.96 -14.48 10.59
CA THR A 80 -1.95 -13.46 10.27
C THR A 80 -2.55 -12.35 9.43
N CYS A 81 -3.33 -12.70 8.39
CA CYS A 81 -4.08 -11.73 7.60
C CYS A 81 -5.09 -10.93 8.45
N ALA A 82 -5.79 -11.58 9.37
CA ALA A 82 -6.72 -10.91 10.29
C ALA A 82 -6.01 -9.92 11.20
N VAL A 83 -4.82 -10.24 11.73
CA VAL A 83 -4.01 -9.33 12.56
C VAL A 83 -3.58 -8.09 11.77
N CYS A 84 -3.14 -8.26 10.53
CA CYS A 84 -2.79 -7.13 9.65
C CYS A 84 -4.01 -6.23 9.40
N LYS A 85 -5.17 -6.82 9.07
CA LYS A 85 -6.42 -6.08 8.83
C LYS A 85 -6.89 -5.33 10.08
N GLU A 86 -6.85 -5.98 11.24
CA GLU A 86 -7.26 -5.37 12.50
C GLU A 86 -6.32 -4.24 12.92
N THR A 87 -5.01 -4.40 12.67
CA THR A 87 -4.04 -3.32 12.91
C THR A 87 -4.35 -2.12 12.03
N MET A 88 -4.64 -2.31 10.73
CA MET A 88 -5.01 -1.20 9.83
C MET A 88 -6.38 -0.59 10.18
N ARG A 89 -7.29 -1.35 10.80
CA ARG A 89 -8.57 -0.82 11.32
C ARG A 89 -8.35 0.14 12.50
N LEU A 90 -7.41 -0.20 13.39
CA LEU A 90 -7.05 0.62 14.56
C LEU A 90 -6.12 1.79 14.20
N PHE A 91 -5.16 1.53 13.33
CA PHE A 91 -4.09 2.44 12.93
C PHE A 91 -3.96 2.46 11.40
N PRO A 92 -4.88 3.15 10.70
CA PRO A 92 -4.79 3.29 9.25
C PRO A 92 -3.53 4.09 8.87
N PRO A 93 -2.68 3.60 7.95
CA PRO A 93 -1.46 4.32 7.54
C PRO A 93 -1.74 5.72 6.98
N LEU A 94 -2.91 5.89 6.36
CA LEU A 94 -3.43 7.17 5.92
C LEU A 94 -4.65 7.51 6.76
N TRP A 95 -4.48 8.41 7.72
CA TRP A 95 -5.54 8.84 8.64
C TRP A 95 -6.56 9.77 7.97
N SER A 96 -6.17 10.47 6.89
CA SER A 96 -7.05 11.36 6.13
C SER A 96 -7.29 10.85 4.72
N THR A 97 -8.55 10.83 4.28
CA THR A 97 -8.90 10.57 2.88
C THR A 97 -8.38 11.68 1.97
N VAL A 98 -7.94 11.33 0.75
CA VAL A 98 -7.72 12.33 -0.30
C VAL A 98 -9.02 13.10 -0.52
N ALA A 99 -8.96 14.43 -0.39
CA ALA A 99 -10.14 15.28 -0.51
C ALA A 99 -10.77 15.09 -1.90
N ARG A 100 -11.99 14.57 -1.92
CA ARG A 100 -12.76 14.44 -3.16
C ARG A 100 -13.36 15.79 -3.51
N ARG A 101 -13.27 16.19 -4.78
CA ARG A 101 -13.99 17.33 -5.33
C ARG A 101 -14.94 16.82 -6.40
N THR A 102 -16.14 17.40 -6.47
CA THR A 102 -17.08 17.12 -7.57
C THR A 102 -16.56 17.83 -8.82
N THR A 103 -16.55 17.14 -9.95
CA THR A 103 -16.38 17.78 -11.26
C THR A 103 -17.62 18.63 -11.52
N GLN A 104 -17.49 19.96 -11.43
CA GLN A 104 -18.54 20.88 -11.87
C GLN A 104 -18.58 20.93 -13.40
#